data_AF-A0A6G8PTD9-F1
#
_entry.id   AF-A0A6G8PTD9-F1
#
_cell.length_a   1.000
_cell.length_b   1.000
_cell.length_c   1.000
_cell.angle_alpha   90.00
_cell.angle_beta   90.00
_cell.angle_gamma   90.00
#
_symmetry.space_group_name_H-M   'P 1'
#
loop_
_entity.id
_entity.type
_entity.pdbx_description
1 polymer ?
#
loop_
_entity_poly.entity_id
_entity_poly.type
_entity_poly.pdbx_seq_one_letter_code
_entity_poly.pdbx_strand_id
1 'polypeptide(L)'
;MLLSFSSIAGFLTVGLVLVAAGPSSPRSSASSTSAARRGRASRRAKEQTRPQPRQQPRGAAPDYGGKVSHETEATARRAARPDLPYPSGDPLSGVALVAHPAPSTAGSARLADALRRSLAAVGLDAAYLTWSPSGPLREELLSLEPAVLVAVGPGAARTIDEAGHALVKTPFLRATEGAYFPWTRGTTGLLLPDLAPALEDDEAKRRFWRAFLALRDLAPDGSARA
;
A
#
# COMPACT_ATOMS: atom_id res chain seq x y z
N MET A 1 24.31 -18.64 47.14
CA MET A 1 23.72 -19.93 47.54
C MET A 1 22.30 -19.99 46.98
N LEU A 2 22.04 -20.99 46.12
CA LEU A 2 20.74 -21.60 45.73
C LEU A 2 19.69 -20.68 45.06
N LEU A 3 19.60 -20.63 43.71
CA LEU A 3 18.94 -21.58 42.76
C LEU A 3 17.42 -21.73 42.97
N SER A 4 16.62 -21.34 41.97
CA SER A 4 15.61 -22.26 41.41
C SER A 4 15.08 -21.78 40.05
N PHE A 5 15.38 -22.57 39.02
CA PHE A 5 14.74 -22.59 37.71
C PHE A 5 13.42 -23.37 37.82
N SER A 6 12.38 -22.96 37.10
CA SER A 6 11.30 -23.89 36.74
C SER A 6 10.93 -23.73 35.27
N SER A 7 11.33 -24.76 34.55
CA SER A 7 11.01 -25.13 33.18
C SER A 7 9.72 -25.94 33.19
N ILE A 8 8.76 -25.65 32.31
CA ILE A 8 7.80 -26.66 31.84
C ILE A 8 7.63 -26.49 30.33
N ALA A 9 8.20 -27.44 29.60
CA ALA A 9 7.86 -27.77 28.23
C ALA A 9 6.53 -28.55 28.19
N GLY A 10 5.72 -28.29 27.16
CA GLY A 10 4.51 -29.07 26.85
C GLY A 10 4.45 -29.32 25.34
N PHE A 11 4.60 -30.60 25.00
CA PHE A 11 4.72 -31.19 23.67
C PHE A 11 3.43 -31.17 22.81
N LEU A 12 3.65 -31.19 21.48
CA LEU A 12 2.93 -31.86 20.38
C LEU A 12 1.47 -32.32 20.59
N THR A 13 0.62 -32.13 19.55
CA THR A 13 -0.04 -33.26 18.83
C THR A 13 -0.60 -32.81 17.47
N VAL A 14 -0.40 -33.70 16.51
CA VAL A 14 -0.75 -33.73 15.09
C VAL A 14 -2.23 -34.06 14.86
N GLY A 15 -2.81 -33.56 13.78
CA GLY A 15 -3.98 -34.15 13.13
C GLY A 15 -4.75 -33.11 12.31
N LEU A 16 -5.40 -33.41 11.19
CA LEU A 16 -5.46 -34.58 10.31
C LEU A 16 -6.11 -34.03 9.04
N VAL A 17 -5.66 -34.48 7.89
CA VAL A 17 -6.20 -34.19 6.56
C VAL A 17 -7.64 -34.72 6.43
N LEU A 18 -8.55 -33.92 5.87
CA LEU A 18 -9.73 -34.46 5.19
C LEU A 18 -9.86 -33.85 3.79
N VAL A 19 -9.51 -34.67 2.80
CA VAL A 19 -9.80 -34.50 1.38
C VAL A 19 -11.26 -34.87 1.16
N ALA A 20 -12.03 -33.99 0.50
CA ALA A 20 -13.33 -34.32 -0.06
C ALA A 20 -13.25 -34.21 -1.59
N ALA A 21 -13.75 -35.26 -2.25
CA ALA A 21 -13.62 -35.56 -3.67
C ALA A 21 -14.90 -35.26 -4.46
N GLY A 22 -14.73 -34.81 -5.71
CA GLY A 22 -15.61 -35.04 -6.88
C GLY A 22 -17.00 -34.36 -6.91
N PRO A 23 -17.73 -34.34 -8.04
CA PRO A 23 -17.49 -34.96 -9.36
C PRO A 23 -17.41 -33.94 -10.54
N SER A 24 -16.64 -34.17 -11.61
CA SER A 24 -16.94 -34.93 -12.84
C SER A 24 -17.97 -34.31 -13.81
N SER A 25 -17.43 -33.76 -14.92
CA SER A 25 -17.97 -33.79 -16.32
C SER A 25 -19.16 -32.87 -16.70
N PRO A 26 -19.45 -32.60 -18.00
CA PRO A 26 -18.78 -33.02 -19.25
C PRO A 26 -18.44 -31.88 -20.25
N ARG A 27 -17.73 -32.31 -21.31
CA ARG A 27 -17.46 -31.64 -22.60
C ARG A 27 -18.73 -31.08 -23.28
N SER A 28 -18.58 -29.96 -24.00
CA SER A 28 -19.33 -29.74 -25.25
C SER A 28 -18.45 -29.06 -26.30
N SER A 29 -18.29 -29.78 -27.39
CA SER A 29 -17.70 -29.41 -28.69
C SER A 29 -18.75 -28.71 -29.58
N ALA A 30 -18.30 -28.27 -30.76
CA ALA A 30 -19.11 -27.79 -31.92
C ALA A 30 -19.54 -26.31 -31.84
N SER A 31 -19.50 -25.47 -32.88
CA SER A 31 -19.06 -25.57 -34.27
C SER A 31 -18.94 -24.18 -34.88
N SER A 32 -18.02 -24.08 -35.86
CA SER A 32 -18.10 -23.28 -37.09
C SER A 32 -19.53 -22.93 -37.55
N THR A 33 -19.78 -21.72 -38.09
CA THR A 33 -20.37 -21.48 -39.44
C THR A 33 -20.43 -19.96 -39.76
N SER A 34 -19.74 -19.59 -40.85
CA SER A 34 -20.09 -18.63 -41.91
C SER A 34 -21.42 -17.85 -41.81
N ALA A 35 -21.39 -16.54 -42.11
CA ALA A 35 -22.10 -15.97 -43.27
C ALA A 35 -21.92 -14.45 -43.38
N ALA A 36 -21.49 -14.04 -44.57
CA ALA A 36 -21.52 -12.67 -45.05
C ALA A 36 -22.95 -12.16 -45.26
N ARG A 37 -23.19 -10.86 -45.05
CA ARG A 37 -24.28 -10.17 -45.77
C ARG A 37 -23.89 -8.74 -46.14
N ARG A 38 -23.70 -8.56 -47.45
CA ARG A 38 -23.69 -7.26 -48.14
C ARG A 38 -25.11 -6.69 -48.19
N GLY A 39 -25.22 -5.36 -48.13
CA GLY A 39 -26.42 -4.61 -48.52
C GLY A 39 -26.25 -3.11 -48.23
N ARG A 40 -25.59 -2.37 -49.13
CA ARG A 40 -26.14 -1.21 -49.89
C ARG A 40 -27.16 -0.38 -49.11
N ALA A 41 -26.76 0.80 -48.61
CA ALA A 41 -26.76 2.08 -49.34
C ALA A 41 -28.15 2.57 -49.73
N SER A 42 -28.63 3.65 -49.09
CA SER A 42 -28.95 4.92 -49.77
C SER A 42 -29.68 5.94 -48.89
N ARG A 43 -29.23 7.20 -49.05
CA ARG A 43 -29.96 8.50 -48.94
C ARG A 43 -30.12 9.10 -47.53
N ARG A 44 -29.30 10.11 -47.22
CA ARG A 44 -29.48 11.57 -47.48
C ARG A 44 -30.38 12.23 -46.42
N ALA A 45 -29.73 12.76 -45.39
CA ALA A 45 -30.15 13.98 -44.73
C ALA A 45 -28.90 14.86 -44.60
N LYS A 46 -28.88 15.95 -45.37
CA LYS A 46 -27.93 17.06 -45.19
C LYS A 46 -28.39 17.79 -43.94
N GLU A 47 -27.74 17.54 -42.82
CA GLU A 47 -27.90 18.36 -41.63
C GLU A 47 -26.60 19.13 -41.39
N GLN A 48 -26.76 20.45 -41.32
CA GLN A 48 -25.72 21.44 -41.28
C GLN A 48 -24.81 21.23 -40.06
N THR A 49 -23.62 20.72 -40.31
CA THR A 49 -22.54 20.65 -39.31
C THR A 49 -22.05 22.08 -39.04
N ARG A 50 -22.61 22.73 -38.02
CA ARG A 50 -21.90 23.82 -37.34
C ARG A 50 -20.56 23.22 -36.84
N PRO A 51 -19.41 23.88 -37.08
CA PRO A 51 -18.15 23.42 -36.51
C PRO A 51 -18.28 23.53 -34.99
N GLN A 52 -18.51 22.39 -34.32
CA GLN A 52 -18.33 22.33 -32.89
C GLN A 52 -16.89 22.73 -32.59
N PRO A 53 -16.65 23.61 -31.59
CA PRO A 53 -15.30 23.87 -31.14
C PRO A 53 -14.68 22.51 -30.81
N ARG A 54 -13.55 22.20 -31.46
CA ARG A 54 -12.76 21.02 -31.17
C ARG A 54 -12.62 20.97 -29.65
N GLN A 55 -13.34 20.05 -29.01
CA GLN A 55 -13.12 19.76 -27.60
C GLN A 55 -11.65 19.38 -27.53
N GLN A 56 -10.87 20.26 -26.90
CA GLN A 56 -9.46 20.00 -26.65
C GLN A 56 -9.38 18.62 -26.00
N PRO A 57 -8.48 17.74 -26.45
CA PRO A 57 -8.31 16.44 -25.83
C PRO A 57 -8.03 16.70 -24.35
N ARG A 58 -9.00 16.38 -23.49
CA ARG A 58 -8.79 16.36 -22.05
C ARG A 58 -7.59 15.44 -21.85
N GLY A 59 -6.53 15.97 -21.24
CA GLY A 59 -5.27 15.25 -21.13
C GLY A 59 -5.49 13.90 -20.45
N ALA A 60 -4.89 12.84 -20.98
CA ALA A 60 -5.01 11.49 -20.39
C ALA A 60 -4.39 11.38 -18.98
N ALA A 61 -3.54 12.34 -18.60
CA ALA A 61 -2.87 12.37 -17.30
C ALA A 61 -3.84 12.59 -16.11
N PRO A 62 -4.72 13.61 -16.11
CA PRO A 62 -5.74 13.75 -15.05
C PRO A 62 -6.71 12.56 -14.99
N ASP A 63 -7.02 11.93 -16.13
CA ASP A 63 -7.91 10.76 -16.16
C ASP A 63 -7.27 9.53 -15.49
N TYR A 64 -5.96 9.33 -15.65
CA TYR A 64 -5.23 8.25 -14.99
C TYR A 64 -5.13 8.46 -13.47
N GLY A 65 -4.82 9.69 -13.04
CA GLY A 65 -4.75 10.01 -11.61
C GLY A 65 -6.08 9.75 -10.88
N GLY A 66 -7.20 10.19 -11.47
CA GLY A 66 -8.53 9.92 -10.92
C GLY A 66 -8.86 8.44 -10.80
N LYS A 67 -8.40 7.61 -11.76
CA LYS A 67 -8.57 6.16 -11.71
C LYS A 67 -7.78 5.54 -10.54
N VAL A 68 -6.50 5.89 -10.39
CA VAL A 68 -5.65 5.36 -9.32
C VAL A 68 -6.22 5.75 -7.95
N SER A 69 -6.59 7.01 -7.75
CA SER A 69 -7.21 7.45 -6.50
C SER A 69 -8.49 6.66 -6.19
N HIS A 70 -9.35 6.45 -7.19
CA HIS A 70 -10.59 5.68 -7.01
C HIS A 70 -10.33 4.19 -6.70
N GLU A 71 -9.37 3.55 -7.36
CA GLU A 71 -9.02 2.14 -7.11
C GLU A 71 -8.38 1.94 -5.73
N THR A 72 -7.47 2.84 -5.34
CA THR A 72 -6.89 2.85 -3.99
C THR A 72 -7.97 3.07 -2.95
N GLU A 73 -8.88 4.03 -3.16
CA GLU A 73 -9.99 4.27 -2.23
C GLU A 73 -10.95 3.07 -2.14
N ALA A 74 -11.27 2.43 -3.27
CA ALA A 74 -12.11 1.23 -3.27
C ALA A 74 -11.44 0.06 -2.52
N THR A 75 -10.13 -0.10 -2.63
CA THR A 75 -9.36 -1.09 -1.89
C THR A 75 -9.28 -0.74 -0.41
N ALA A 76 -9.01 0.52 -0.07
CA ALA A 76 -9.02 1.02 1.30
C ALA A 76 -10.38 0.81 1.98
N ARG A 77 -11.49 1.08 1.29
CA ARG A 77 -12.85 0.82 1.81
C ARG A 77 -13.12 -0.66 2.06
N ARG A 78 -12.64 -1.55 1.18
CA ARG A 78 -12.76 -3.01 1.38
C ARG A 78 -11.88 -3.51 2.54
N ALA A 79 -10.73 -2.86 2.76
CA ALA A 79 -9.80 -3.17 3.84
C ALA A 79 -10.15 -2.47 5.17
N ALA A 80 -11.04 -1.46 5.13
CA ALA A 80 -11.40 -0.66 6.28
C ALA A 80 -11.96 -1.54 7.38
N ARG A 81 -11.32 -1.50 8.54
CA ARG A 81 -11.81 -2.15 9.75
C ARG A 81 -12.30 -1.06 10.70
N PRO A 82 -13.44 -1.25 11.38
CA PRO A 82 -14.02 -0.22 12.26
C PRO A 82 -13.11 0.14 13.46
N ASP A 83 -12.14 -0.72 13.78
CA ASP A 83 -11.16 -0.55 14.85
C ASP A 83 -9.88 0.17 14.40
N LEU A 84 -9.70 0.42 13.10
CA LEU A 84 -8.49 1.02 12.53
C LEU A 84 -8.76 2.41 11.93
N PRO A 85 -7.78 3.33 12.00
CA PRO A 85 -7.86 4.60 11.29
C PRO A 85 -7.96 4.37 9.77
N TYR A 86 -8.78 5.18 9.11
CA TYR A 86 -8.84 5.18 7.65
C TYR A 86 -7.49 5.65 7.08
N PRO A 87 -7.01 5.09 5.95
CA PRO A 87 -5.82 5.60 5.27
C PRO A 87 -5.93 7.09 4.96
N SER A 88 -4.80 7.80 4.92
CA SER A 88 -4.78 9.26 4.74
C SER A 88 -3.62 9.70 3.86
N GLY A 89 -3.67 10.92 3.33
CA GLY A 89 -2.66 11.46 2.40
C GLY A 89 -3.05 11.26 0.93
N ASP A 90 -2.11 11.54 0.03
CA ASP A 90 -2.27 11.43 -1.41
C ASP A 90 -1.65 10.11 -1.92
N PRO A 91 -2.47 9.16 -2.44
CA PRO A 91 -2.01 7.95 -3.11
C PRO A 91 -0.97 8.18 -4.22
N LEU A 92 -0.95 9.38 -4.82
CA LEU A 92 -0.05 9.75 -5.93
C LEU A 92 1.20 10.50 -5.49
N SER A 93 1.40 10.71 -4.18
CA SER A 93 2.59 11.40 -3.64
C SER A 93 3.92 10.70 -3.94
N GLY A 94 3.87 9.43 -4.35
CA GLY A 94 5.06 8.60 -4.56
C GLY A 94 5.72 8.11 -3.26
N VAL A 95 5.21 8.52 -2.10
CA VAL A 95 5.69 8.10 -0.77
C VAL A 95 4.55 7.41 -0.02
N ALA A 96 4.73 6.12 0.28
CA ALA A 96 3.78 5.33 1.05
C ALA A 96 4.39 4.90 2.38
N LEU A 97 3.65 5.09 3.48
CA LEU A 97 3.98 4.67 4.82
C LEU A 97 3.00 3.59 5.28
N VAL A 98 3.53 2.46 5.73
CA VAL A 98 2.77 1.39 6.37
C VAL A 98 3.09 1.44 7.86
N ALA A 99 2.06 1.56 8.69
CA ALA A 99 2.17 1.55 10.14
C ALA A 99 1.43 0.36 10.76
N HIS A 100 1.98 -0.18 11.85
CA HIS A 100 1.31 -1.22 12.61
C HIS A 100 0.33 -0.59 13.60
N PRO A 101 -0.94 -1.03 13.64
CA PRO A 101 -1.92 -0.47 14.57
C PRO A 101 -1.59 -0.79 16.02
N ALA A 102 -2.02 0.09 16.92
CA ALA A 102 -1.94 -0.19 18.36
C ALA A 102 -2.98 -1.25 18.76
N PRO A 103 -2.83 -1.89 19.94
CA PRO A 103 -3.81 -2.86 20.45
C PRO A 103 -5.21 -2.29 20.70
N SER A 104 -5.36 -0.97 20.75
CA SER A 104 -6.64 -0.28 20.97
C SER A 104 -6.89 0.78 19.91
N THR A 105 -8.17 1.02 19.59
CA THR A 105 -8.59 2.04 18.62
C THR A 105 -8.11 3.45 19.01
N ALA A 106 -8.20 3.79 20.29
CA ALA A 106 -7.69 5.08 20.79
C ALA A 106 -6.16 5.18 20.63
N GLY A 107 -5.43 4.09 20.86
CA GLY A 107 -3.99 4.02 20.62
C GLY A 107 -3.64 4.23 19.14
N SER A 108 -4.37 3.56 18.24
CA SER A 108 -4.16 3.69 16.79
C SER A 108 -4.47 5.10 16.29
N ALA A 109 -5.52 5.75 16.81
CA ALA A 109 -5.81 7.15 16.53
C ALA A 109 -4.68 8.08 17.00
N ARG A 110 -4.16 7.87 18.22
CA ARG A 110 -3.02 8.63 18.76
C ARG A 110 -1.76 8.45 17.92
N LEU A 111 -1.47 7.24 17.46
CA LEU A 111 -0.35 6.96 16.56
C LEU A 111 -0.54 7.66 15.20
N ALA A 112 -1.74 7.60 14.61
CA ALA A 112 -2.05 8.28 13.36
C ALA A 112 -1.83 9.79 13.46
N ASP A 113 -2.31 10.42 14.52
CA ASP A 113 -2.10 11.85 14.75
C ASP A 113 -0.62 12.21 14.95
N ALA A 114 0.12 11.37 15.67
CA ALA A 114 1.56 11.56 15.87
C ALA A 114 2.34 11.44 14.55
N LEU A 115 2.03 10.44 13.71
CA LEU A 115 2.64 10.28 12.39
C LEU A 115 2.32 11.45 11.48
N ARG A 116 1.05 11.87 11.39
CA ARG A 116 0.64 13.02 10.57
C ARG A 116 1.36 14.30 10.96
N ARG A 117 1.48 14.59 12.27
CA ARG A 117 2.26 15.74 12.75
C ARG A 117 3.75 15.63 12.42
N SER A 118 4.30 14.42 12.53
CA SER A 118 5.72 14.18 12.23
C SER A 118 6.00 14.34 10.73
N LEU A 119 5.13 13.84 9.86
CA LEU A 119 5.18 14.00 8.41
C LEU A 119 5.09 15.47 8.00
N ALA A 120 4.14 16.22 8.58
CA ALA A 120 4.03 17.66 8.35
C ALA A 120 5.31 18.40 8.76
N ALA A 121 5.95 18.00 9.87
CA ALA A 121 7.20 18.61 10.34
C ALA A 121 8.40 18.39 9.39
N VAL A 122 8.34 17.37 8.53
CA VAL A 122 9.37 17.10 7.50
C VAL A 122 8.93 17.49 6.09
N GLY A 123 7.80 18.18 5.93
CA GLY A 123 7.31 18.64 4.61
C GLY A 123 6.71 17.52 3.74
N LEU A 124 6.20 16.46 4.36
CA LEU A 124 5.59 15.30 3.69
C LEU A 124 4.13 15.10 4.12
N ASP A 125 3.38 16.18 4.30
CA ASP A 125 1.97 16.14 4.70
C ASP A 125 1.06 15.42 3.68
N ALA A 126 1.49 15.34 2.41
CA ALA A 126 0.82 14.60 1.36
C ALA A 126 1.17 13.10 1.31
N ALA A 127 2.14 12.62 2.09
CA ALA A 127 2.55 11.22 2.03
C ALA A 127 1.40 10.27 2.41
N TYR A 128 1.24 9.20 1.65
CA TYR A 128 0.14 8.26 1.85
C TYR A 128 0.44 7.35 3.04
N LEU A 129 -0.42 7.38 4.07
CA LEU A 129 -0.32 6.56 5.28
C LEU A 129 -1.43 5.52 5.31
N THR A 130 -1.05 4.25 5.47
CA THR A 130 -1.97 3.10 5.54
C THR A 130 -1.67 2.19 6.75
N TRP A 131 -2.70 1.46 7.16
CA TRP A 131 -2.71 0.49 8.27
C TRP A 131 -3.13 -0.91 7.80
N SER A 132 -3.13 -1.12 6.47
CA SER A 132 -3.70 -2.32 5.86
C SER A 132 -2.97 -3.60 6.31
N PRO A 133 -3.72 -4.68 6.62
CA PRO A 133 -3.14 -5.99 6.84
C PRO A 133 -2.55 -6.56 5.54
N SER A 134 -1.72 -7.60 5.66
CA SER A 134 -0.88 -8.12 4.57
C SER A 134 -1.64 -8.48 3.28
N GLY A 135 -2.86 -9.02 3.37
CA GLY A 135 -3.68 -9.37 2.20
C GLY A 135 -4.03 -8.15 1.33
N PRO A 136 -4.85 -7.21 1.83
CA PRO A 136 -5.20 -5.98 1.09
C PRO A 136 -4.00 -5.09 0.79
N LEU A 137 -2.97 -5.10 1.65
CA LEU A 137 -1.77 -4.28 1.46
C LEU A 137 -1.06 -4.63 0.15
N ARG A 138 -1.07 -5.89 -0.28
CA ARG A 138 -0.46 -6.27 -1.56
C ARG A 138 -1.14 -5.58 -2.74
N GLU A 139 -2.46 -5.58 -2.80
CA GLU A 139 -3.22 -4.94 -3.88
C GLU A 139 -3.00 -3.42 -3.86
N GLU A 140 -3.04 -2.84 -2.65
CA GLU A 140 -2.80 -1.41 -2.44
C GLU A 140 -1.42 -0.98 -2.94
N LEU A 141 -0.35 -1.71 -2.60
CA LEU A 141 1.01 -1.40 -3.05
C LEU A 141 1.18 -1.54 -4.57
N LEU A 142 0.48 -2.50 -5.21
CA LEU A 142 0.49 -2.65 -6.67
C LEU A 142 -0.25 -1.52 -7.38
N SER A 143 -1.29 -0.95 -6.76
CA SER A 143 -2.00 0.22 -7.30
C SER A 143 -1.25 1.53 -7.09
N LEU A 144 -0.55 1.66 -5.95
CA LEU A 144 0.18 2.88 -5.60
C LEU A 144 1.50 3.03 -6.36
N GLU A 145 2.18 1.91 -6.66
CA GLU A 145 3.54 1.87 -7.22
C GLU A 145 4.49 2.93 -6.61
N PRO A 146 4.66 2.95 -5.26
CA PRO A 146 5.38 4.03 -4.61
C PRO A 146 6.86 4.06 -5.04
N ALA A 147 7.40 5.27 -5.20
CA ALA A 147 8.84 5.46 -5.36
C ALA A 147 9.59 5.16 -4.05
N VAL A 148 8.96 5.49 -2.91
CA VAL A 148 9.47 5.17 -1.57
C VAL A 148 8.40 4.48 -0.73
N LEU A 149 8.75 3.31 -0.19
CA LEU A 149 7.94 2.58 0.77
C LEU A 149 8.61 2.61 2.15
N VAL A 150 7.86 3.03 3.17
CA VAL A 150 8.35 3.18 4.54
C VAL A 150 7.60 2.22 5.46
N ALA A 151 8.34 1.44 6.23
CA ALA A 151 7.77 0.61 7.29
C ALA A 151 7.98 1.29 8.65
N VAL A 152 6.90 1.59 9.37
CA VAL A 152 6.98 2.14 10.73
C VAL A 152 7.00 0.99 11.74
N GLY A 153 8.20 0.63 12.19
CA GLY A 153 8.43 -0.41 13.18
C GLY A 153 8.44 -1.85 12.61
N PRO A 154 8.81 -2.83 13.45
CA PRO A 154 8.96 -4.22 13.04
C PRO A 154 7.61 -4.89 12.70
N GLY A 155 6.51 -4.43 13.29
CA GLY A 155 5.17 -4.91 12.95
C GLY A 155 4.81 -4.61 11.50
N ALA A 156 5.02 -3.36 11.05
CA ALA A 156 4.77 -2.96 9.67
C ALA A 156 5.73 -3.65 8.69
N ALA A 157 7.01 -3.77 9.06
CA ALA A 157 8.01 -4.49 8.28
C ALA A 157 7.58 -5.93 8.00
N ARG A 158 7.10 -6.63 9.04
CA ARG A 158 6.56 -7.99 8.90
C ARG A 158 5.34 -8.00 7.98
N THR A 159 4.39 -7.08 8.15
CA THR A 159 3.19 -7.02 7.31
C THR A 159 3.53 -6.80 5.84
N ILE A 160 4.52 -5.96 5.52
CA ILE A 160 5.00 -5.76 4.15
C ILE A 160 5.66 -7.04 3.60
N ASP A 161 6.53 -7.68 4.38
CA ASP A 161 7.20 -8.91 3.95
C ASP A 161 6.19 -10.05 3.72
N GLU A 162 5.17 -10.17 4.59
CA GLU A 162 4.07 -11.14 4.48
C GLU A 162 3.11 -10.84 3.32
N ALA A 163 3.02 -9.59 2.86
CA ALA A 163 2.22 -9.25 1.68
C ALA A 163 2.71 -9.95 0.41
N GLY A 164 3.93 -10.48 0.40
CA GLY A 164 4.42 -11.40 -0.63
C GLY A 164 4.60 -10.72 -2.00
N HIS A 165 5.09 -9.49 -2.01
CA HIS A 165 5.36 -8.76 -3.26
C HIS A 165 6.37 -9.53 -4.13
N ALA A 166 6.15 -9.57 -5.44
CA ALA A 166 7.07 -10.21 -6.36
C ALA A 166 8.38 -9.40 -6.45
N LEU A 167 9.51 -10.08 -6.71
CA LEU A 167 10.82 -9.45 -6.99
C LEU A 167 11.40 -8.59 -5.85
N VAL A 168 11.06 -8.90 -4.59
CA VAL A 168 11.72 -8.29 -3.43
C VAL A 168 13.20 -8.65 -3.43
N LYS A 169 14.07 -7.64 -3.42
CA LYS A 169 15.53 -7.79 -3.31
C LYS A 169 15.97 -7.93 -1.87
N THR A 170 15.38 -7.14 -0.98
CA THR A 170 15.72 -7.12 0.44
C THR A 170 14.44 -7.01 1.27
N PRO A 171 14.14 -8.00 2.14
CA PRO A 171 13.00 -7.92 3.06
C PRO A 171 13.15 -6.76 4.06
N PHE A 172 12.05 -6.13 4.45
CA PHE A 172 12.06 -5.04 5.42
C PHE A 172 12.60 -5.48 6.79
N LEU A 173 12.29 -6.70 7.25
CA LEU A 173 12.81 -7.20 8.53
C LEU A 173 14.33 -7.37 8.56
N ARG A 174 15.00 -7.36 7.39
CA ARG A 174 16.47 -7.43 7.29
C ARG A 174 17.12 -6.06 7.05
N ALA A 175 16.32 -5.02 6.85
CA ALA A 175 16.81 -3.68 6.60
C ALA A 175 17.41 -3.05 7.87
N THR A 176 18.34 -2.12 7.68
CA THR A 176 18.87 -1.30 8.78
C THR A 176 17.93 -0.11 9.00
N GLU A 177 17.55 0.12 10.26
CA GLU A 177 16.69 1.25 10.62
C GLU A 177 17.33 2.59 10.22
N GLY A 178 16.54 3.47 9.61
CA GLY A 178 16.96 4.80 9.17
C GLY A 178 17.83 4.82 7.91
N ALA A 179 18.09 3.68 7.29
CA ALA A 179 18.86 3.60 6.04
C ALA A 179 17.98 3.19 4.86
N TYR A 180 18.11 3.92 3.74
CA TYR A 180 17.48 3.57 2.49
C TYR A 180 18.09 2.30 1.90
N PHE A 181 17.25 1.46 1.30
CA PHE A 181 17.68 0.24 0.62
C PHE A 181 16.83 -0.05 -0.63
N PRO A 182 17.36 -0.76 -1.62
CA PRO A 182 16.57 -1.14 -2.80
C PRO A 182 15.59 -2.27 -2.42
N TRP A 183 14.29 -1.97 -2.30
CA TRP A 183 13.28 -2.98 -1.96
C TRP A 183 12.87 -3.81 -3.18
N THR A 184 12.46 -3.16 -4.27
CA THR A 184 12.10 -3.81 -5.55
C THR A 184 12.79 -3.11 -6.72
N ARG A 185 12.33 -3.35 -7.97
CA ARG A 185 12.79 -2.60 -9.15
C ARG A 185 11.98 -1.31 -9.27
N GLY A 186 12.51 -0.22 -8.72
CA GLY A 186 11.91 1.11 -8.82
C GLY A 186 11.44 1.69 -7.50
N THR A 187 11.24 0.86 -6.47
CA THR A 187 10.88 1.31 -5.12
C THR A 187 12.05 1.20 -4.16
N THR A 188 12.33 2.28 -3.45
CA THR A 188 13.27 2.32 -2.33
C THR A 188 12.54 2.05 -1.03
N GLY A 189 13.07 1.17 -0.20
CA GLY A 189 12.56 0.89 1.14
C GLY A 189 13.26 1.74 2.19
N LEU A 190 12.53 2.08 3.26
CA LEU A 190 13.07 2.65 4.49
C LEU A 190 12.40 1.98 5.70
N LEU A 191 13.19 1.38 6.58
CA LEU A 191 12.70 0.87 7.86
C LEU A 191 12.86 1.95 8.93
N LEU A 192 11.78 2.27 9.64
CA LEU A 192 11.81 3.14 10.80
C LEU A 192 11.66 2.34 12.10
N PRO A 193 12.21 2.84 13.22
CA PRO A 193 11.88 2.32 14.54
C PRO A 193 10.37 2.38 14.82
N ASP A 194 9.91 1.61 15.80
CA ASP A 194 8.52 1.67 16.24
C ASP A 194 8.19 3.03 16.87
N LEU A 195 7.03 3.59 16.50
CA LEU A 195 6.56 4.87 17.03
C LEU A 195 5.90 4.70 18.40
N ALA A 196 5.28 3.56 18.69
CA ALA A 196 4.59 3.35 19.97
C ALA A 196 5.47 3.62 21.20
N PRO A 197 6.70 3.06 21.32
CA PRO A 197 7.58 3.39 22.45
C PRO A 197 8.06 4.85 22.42
N ALA A 198 8.22 5.45 21.24
CA ALA A 198 8.67 6.84 21.09
C ALA A 198 7.65 7.89 21.61
N LEU A 199 6.39 7.49 21.82
CA LEU A 199 5.39 8.36 22.45
C LEU A 199 5.55 8.50 23.96
N GLU A 200 6.18 7.52 24.61
CA GLU A 200 6.27 7.42 26.07
C GLU A 200 7.71 7.53 26.59
N ASP A 201 8.70 7.10 25.79
CA ASP A 201 10.11 7.08 26.16
C ASP A 201 10.95 8.05 25.29
N ASP A 202 11.78 8.86 25.96
CA ASP A 202 12.58 9.89 25.29
C ASP A 202 13.76 9.32 24.51
N GLU A 203 14.31 8.17 24.91
CA GLU A 203 15.36 7.51 24.14
C GLU A 203 14.81 6.92 22.84
N ALA A 204 13.68 6.21 22.92
CA ALA A 204 12.93 5.73 21.78
C ALA A 204 12.52 6.88 20.85
N LYS A 205 12.08 8.01 21.42
CA LYS A 205 11.77 9.23 20.67
C LYS A 205 12.98 9.75 19.90
N ARG A 206 14.16 9.87 20.54
CA ARG A 206 15.40 10.28 19.87
C ARG A 206 15.81 9.31 18.76
N ARG A 207 15.71 7.99 19.00
CA ARG A 207 16.01 6.96 18.00
C ARG A 207 15.06 7.06 16.81
N PHE A 208 13.76 7.15 17.06
CA PHE A 208 12.73 7.33 16.04
C PHE A 208 13.02 8.58 15.21
N TRP A 209 13.19 9.74 15.84
CA TRP A 209 13.45 10.99 15.13
C TRP A 209 14.73 10.96 14.31
N ARG A 210 15.81 10.36 14.82
CA ARG A 210 17.06 10.22 14.05
C ARG A 210 16.85 9.47 12.73
N ALA A 211 16.08 8.38 12.76
CA ALA A 211 15.74 7.63 11.57
C ALA A 211 14.70 8.34 10.69
N PHE A 212 13.69 8.96 11.30
CA PHE A 212 12.60 9.65 10.63
C PHE A 212 13.09 10.84 9.80
N LEU A 213 14.14 11.53 10.27
CA LEU A 213 14.74 12.66 9.56
C LEU A 213 15.33 12.28 8.20
N ALA A 214 15.62 11.01 7.92
CA ALA A 214 16.02 10.56 6.59
C ALA A 214 14.96 10.90 5.52
N LEU A 215 13.67 10.95 5.91
CA LEU A 215 12.57 11.29 5.01
C LEU A 215 12.63 12.74 4.49
N ARG A 216 13.38 13.63 5.15
CA ARG A 216 13.50 15.04 4.70
C ARG A 216 14.10 15.16 3.31
N ASP A 217 14.93 14.20 2.90
CA ASP A 217 15.54 14.18 1.57
C ASP A 217 14.50 13.96 0.45
N LEU A 218 13.26 13.57 0.81
CA LEU A 218 12.14 13.36 -0.10
C LEU A 218 11.17 14.54 -0.14
N ALA A 219 11.28 15.46 0.81
CA ALA A 219 10.47 16.67 0.77
C ALA A 219 10.76 17.34 -0.57
N PRO A 220 9.74 17.71 -1.36
CA PRO A 220 9.98 18.45 -2.59
C PRO A 220 10.75 19.70 -2.19
N ASP A 221 12.03 19.75 -2.55
CA ASP A 221 12.86 20.94 -2.35
C ASP A 221 12.04 22.11 -2.89
N GLY A 222 11.59 23.00 -2.02
CA GLY A 222 11.31 24.36 -2.43
C GLY A 222 12.56 24.77 -3.19
N SER A 223 12.43 24.97 -4.50
CA SER A 223 13.48 25.13 -5.50
C SER A 223 14.27 26.43 -5.25
N ALA A 224 14.99 26.48 -4.14
CA ALA A 224 15.75 27.61 -3.64
C ALA A 224 16.71 27.17 -2.51
N ARG A 225 17.65 26.28 -2.83
CA ARG A 225 18.99 26.32 -2.22
C ARG A 225 20.00 26.45 -3.35
N ALA A 226 20.10 27.68 -3.86
CA ALA A 226 21.25 28.22 -4.57
C ALA A 226 21.84 29.33 -3.69
#